data_AF-A0A370FTH0-F1
#
_entry.id   AF-A0A370FTH0-F1
#
_cell.length_a   1.000
_cell.length_b   1.000
_cell.length_c   1.000
_cell.angle_alpha   90.00
_cell.angle_beta   90.00
_cell.angle_gamma   90.00
#
_symmetry.space_group_name_H-M   'P 1'
#
loop_
_entity.id
_entity.type
_entity.pdbx_description
1 polymer ?
#
loop_
_entity_poly.entity_id
_entity_poly.type
_entity_poly.pdbx_seq_one_letter_code
_entity_poly.pdbx_strand_id
1 'polypeptide(L)'
;MDMQPVSLSLHDESEGYQISPERVPMAVLRNFTKDVDDFLKGESGEVDTSALDVSVVHGSIGIRTEPIAHTGLFADLRRLSTSSLLDGIDPRRRKVVERWQKMARSHCRLWITIATPALAQPLVVSAATDFRADDADQWVRVERYLQGEVVEMGGTRTVNAHIRLPDGRTLIAESSREVFRSDKVNRLYKVAMARIVAEYNVVTREYRDVHLLAFEEHHNVLDEASLARLTERGAKAWKDIPSASSWVDGMRGNKA
;
A
#
# COMPACT_ATOMS: atom_id res chain seq x y z
N MET A 1 -3.50 -14.36 31.91
CA MET A 1 -3.53 -13.24 30.94
C MET A 1 -4.87 -12.57 31.16
N ASP A 2 -4.88 -11.29 31.51
CA ASP A 2 -6.14 -10.64 31.92
C ASP A 2 -7.04 -10.46 30.70
N MET A 3 -8.24 -11.04 30.76
CA MET A 3 -9.26 -10.86 29.74
C MET A 3 -9.84 -9.46 29.90
N GLN A 4 -9.84 -8.68 28.83
CA GLN A 4 -10.29 -7.29 28.87
C GLN A 4 -11.18 -6.99 27.68
N PRO A 5 -12.27 -6.22 27.85
CA PRO A 5 -13.12 -5.83 26.75
C PRO A 5 -12.39 -4.79 25.88
N VAL A 6 -12.72 -4.78 24.59
CA VAL A 6 -12.31 -3.74 23.65
C VAL A 6 -13.57 -3.08 23.11
N SER A 7 -13.63 -1.75 23.18
CA SER A 7 -14.71 -0.94 22.63
C SER A 7 -14.18 -0.12 21.47
N LEU A 8 -14.78 -0.28 20.28
CA LEU A 8 -14.46 0.50 19.08
C LEU A 8 -15.68 1.31 18.70
N SER A 9 -15.55 2.62 18.54
CA SER A 9 -16.67 3.53 18.29
C SER A 9 -16.38 4.43 17.09
N LEU A 10 -17.28 4.43 16.10
CA LEU A 10 -17.22 5.33 14.94
C LEU A 10 -18.16 6.49 15.17
N HIS A 11 -17.62 7.70 15.15
CA HIS A 11 -18.36 8.96 15.20
C HIS A 11 -18.35 9.62 13.83
N ASP A 12 -19.49 10.14 13.40
CA ASP A 12 -19.64 10.85 12.12
C ASP A 12 -20.80 11.85 12.21
N GLU A 13 -20.53 13.09 11.80
CA GLU A 13 -21.50 14.19 11.70
C GLU A 13 -21.55 14.81 10.29
N SER A 14 -20.98 14.13 9.29
CA SER A 14 -20.80 14.67 7.94
C SER A 14 -22.12 14.87 7.20
N GLU A 15 -23.12 14.05 7.49
CA GLU A 15 -24.48 14.11 6.90
C GLU A 15 -25.40 15.11 7.62
N GLY A 16 -24.86 15.97 8.49
CA GLY A 16 -25.63 16.96 9.24
C GLY A 16 -26.42 16.42 10.43
N TYR A 17 -26.20 15.15 10.79
CA TYR A 17 -26.67 14.53 12.03
C TYR A 17 -25.58 13.63 12.59
N GLN A 18 -25.58 13.44 13.92
CA GLN A 18 -24.68 12.49 14.57
C GLN A 18 -25.21 11.07 14.38
N ILE A 19 -24.37 10.16 13.90
CA ILE A 19 -24.74 8.75 13.76
C ILE A 19 -24.96 8.09 15.13
N SER A 20 -25.89 7.14 15.18
CA SER A 20 -26.22 6.35 16.38
C SER A 20 -26.69 4.95 15.99
N PRO A 21 -26.86 4.03 16.96
CA PRO A 21 -27.43 2.71 16.69
C PRO A 21 -28.84 2.78 16.06
N GLU A 22 -29.62 3.82 16.36
CA GLU A 22 -30.96 4.04 15.81
C GLU A 22 -30.94 4.59 14.39
N ARG A 23 -29.87 5.31 14.01
CA ARG A 23 -29.79 5.99 12.72
C ARG A 23 -28.35 6.06 12.19
N VAL A 24 -28.10 5.29 11.13
CA VAL A 24 -26.83 5.24 10.42
C VAL A 24 -27.03 4.89 8.94
N PRO A 25 -26.22 5.43 8.02
CA PRO A 25 -26.14 4.92 6.66
C PRO A 25 -25.69 3.45 6.63
N MET A 26 -26.41 2.59 5.90
CA MET A 26 -26.11 1.15 5.78
C MET A 26 -24.67 0.86 5.35
N ALA A 27 -24.11 1.68 4.44
CA ALA A 27 -22.74 1.52 3.98
C ALA A 27 -21.72 1.77 5.10
N VAL A 28 -21.97 2.77 5.96
CA VAL A 28 -21.12 3.09 7.11
C VAL A 28 -21.16 1.95 8.12
N LEU A 29 -22.35 1.47 8.48
CA LEU A 29 -22.51 0.34 9.41
C LEU A 29 -21.76 -0.90 8.91
N ARG A 30 -22.03 -1.33 7.68
CA ARG A 30 -21.40 -2.53 7.10
C ARG A 30 -19.87 -2.41 7.07
N ASN A 31 -19.36 -1.28 6.60
CA ASN A 31 -17.91 -1.09 6.45
C ASN A 31 -17.22 -1.02 7.82
N PHE A 32 -17.82 -0.32 8.79
CA PHE A 32 -17.27 -0.25 10.14
C PHE A 32 -17.27 -1.61 10.83
N THR A 33 -18.36 -2.39 10.76
CA THR A 33 -18.38 -3.75 11.32
C THR A 33 -17.33 -4.64 10.67
N LYS A 34 -17.14 -4.55 9.34
CA LYS A 34 -16.08 -5.28 8.64
C LYS A 34 -14.67 -4.86 9.11
N ASP A 35 -14.44 -3.57 9.30
CA ASP A 35 -13.15 -3.07 9.77
C ASP A 35 -12.85 -3.53 11.20
N VAL A 36 -13.86 -3.51 12.09
CA VAL A 36 -13.73 -4.03 13.45
C VAL A 36 -13.42 -5.53 13.44
N ASP A 37 -14.10 -6.32 12.60
CA ASP A 37 -13.81 -7.75 12.40
C ASP A 37 -12.35 -7.98 11.94
N ASP A 38 -11.92 -7.28 10.88
CA ASP A 38 -10.56 -7.38 10.33
C ASP A 38 -9.51 -6.96 11.39
N PHE A 39 -9.80 -5.93 12.19
CA PHE A 39 -8.89 -5.40 13.23
C PHE A 39 -8.73 -6.37 14.41
N LEU A 40 -9.83 -6.93 14.90
CA LEU A 40 -9.79 -7.89 16.00
C LEU A 40 -9.09 -9.18 15.58
N LYS A 41 -9.43 -9.73 14.40
CA LYS A 41 -8.83 -10.96 13.86
C LYS A 41 -7.31 -10.86 13.72
N GLY A 42 -6.79 -9.74 13.22
CA GLY A 42 -5.38 -9.64 12.78
C GLY A 42 -5.06 -10.62 11.64
N GLU A 43 -3.79 -10.71 11.26
CA GLU A 43 -3.33 -11.60 10.18
C GLU A 43 -3.33 -13.07 10.61
N SER A 44 -2.95 -13.36 11.87
CA SER A 44 -2.90 -14.73 12.38
C SER A 44 -4.27 -15.35 12.62
N GLY A 45 -5.33 -14.55 12.68
CA GLY A 45 -6.71 -15.04 12.88
C GLY A 45 -6.94 -15.66 14.26
N GLU A 46 -6.13 -15.30 15.26
CA GLU A 46 -6.17 -15.86 16.61
C GLU A 46 -7.43 -15.46 17.39
N VAL A 47 -8.05 -14.32 17.07
CA VAL A 47 -9.39 -13.99 17.59
C VAL A 47 -10.44 -14.60 16.66
N ASP A 48 -11.15 -15.62 17.16
CA ASP A 48 -12.34 -16.13 16.48
C ASP A 48 -13.52 -15.17 16.68
N THR A 49 -13.62 -14.19 15.78
CA THR A 49 -14.72 -13.23 15.80
C THR A 49 -16.05 -13.82 15.35
N SER A 50 -16.08 -15.05 14.81
CA SER A 50 -17.33 -15.71 14.42
C SER A 50 -18.12 -16.23 15.63
N ALA A 51 -17.41 -16.55 16.71
CA ALA A 51 -17.96 -16.96 18.00
C ALA A 51 -17.89 -15.86 19.07
N LEU A 52 -17.37 -14.67 18.72
CA LEU A 52 -17.23 -13.56 19.66
C LEU A 52 -18.52 -12.76 19.76
N ASP A 53 -19.13 -12.81 20.94
CA ASP A 53 -20.26 -11.97 21.25
C ASP A 53 -19.85 -10.49 21.35
N VAL A 54 -20.67 -9.64 20.74
CA VAL A 54 -20.50 -8.19 20.75
C VAL A 54 -21.81 -7.49 21.06
N SER A 55 -21.71 -6.30 21.66
CA SER A 55 -22.85 -5.40 21.88
C SER A 55 -22.67 -4.12 21.08
N VAL A 56 -23.78 -3.58 20.58
CA VAL A 56 -23.83 -2.24 19.99
C VAL A 56 -24.16 -1.24 21.10
N VAL A 57 -23.34 -0.19 21.28
CA VAL A 57 -23.47 0.76 22.40
C VAL A 57 -23.64 2.21 21.94
N HIS A 58 -24.34 3.01 22.77
CA HIS A 58 -24.59 4.44 22.55
C HIS A 58 -23.35 5.32 22.77
N GLY A 59 -23.36 6.48 22.10
CA GLY A 59 -22.25 7.46 22.06
C GLY A 59 -21.79 7.73 20.63
N SER A 60 -22.03 6.75 19.74
CA SER A 60 -21.96 6.75 18.27
C SER A 60 -22.33 5.33 17.77
N ILE A 61 -21.75 4.79 16.69
CA ILE A 61 -21.79 3.33 16.47
C ILE A 61 -20.61 2.71 17.20
N GLY A 62 -20.88 2.23 18.41
CA GLY A 62 -19.93 1.46 19.20
C GLY A 62 -20.13 -0.04 19.04
N ILE A 63 -19.05 -0.80 18.90
CA ILE A 63 -19.00 -2.25 19.06
C ILE A 63 -18.12 -2.54 20.27
N ARG A 64 -18.68 -3.24 21.26
CA ARG A 64 -17.96 -3.68 22.45
C ARG A 64 -17.92 -5.20 22.49
N THR A 65 -16.72 -5.76 22.59
CA THR A 65 -16.50 -7.20 22.72
C THR A 65 -16.77 -7.66 24.15
N GLU A 66 -17.14 -8.93 24.31
CA GLU A 66 -16.85 -9.65 25.55
C GLU A 66 -15.33 -9.60 25.86
N PRO A 67 -14.90 -9.79 27.13
CA PRO A 67 -13.49 -9.75 27.48
C PRO A 67 -12.66 -10.78 26.68
N ILE A 68 -11.60 -10.32 26.00
CA ILE A 68 -10.70 -11.15 25.20
C ILE A 68 -9.29 -11.17 25.80
N ALA A 69 -8.57 -12.28 25.61
CA ALA A 69 -7.17 -12.42 26.00
C ALA A 69 -6.29 -12.55 24.76
N HIS A 70 -5.68 -11.45 24.31
CA HIS A 70 -4.83 -11.46 23.12
C HIS A 70 -3.63 -10.50 23.25
N THR A 71 -2.45 -11.05 23.53
CA THR A 71 -1.21 -10.28 23.72
C THR A 71 -0.83 -9.40 22.53
N GLY A 72 -0.90 -9.94 21.31
CA GLY A 72 -0.54 -9.20 20.08
C GLY A 72 -1.38 -7.92 19.90
N LEU A 73 -2.71 -8.05 19.91
CA LEU A 73 -3.65 -6.93 19.86
C LEU A 73 -3.35 -5.86 20.92
N PHE A 74 -3.20 -6.25 22.20
CA PHE A 74 -2.93 -5.26 23.25
C PHE A 74 -1.53 -4.64 23.14
N ALA A 75 -0.54 -5.35 22.61
CA ALA A 75 0.77 -4.79 22.30
C ALA A 75 0.67 -3.76 21.16
N ASP A 76 -0.08 -4.06 20.10
CA ASP A 76 -0.33 -3.16 18.97
C ASP A 76 -1.07 -1.90 19.41
N LEU A 77 -2.12 -2.04 20.24
CA LEU A 77 -2.87 -0.90 20.80
C LEU A 77 -1.97 0.01 21.64
N ARG A 78 -1.07 -0.55 22.46
CA ARG A 78 -0.11 0.25 23.23
C ARG A 78 0.87 0.99 22.33
N ARG A 79 1.39 0.33 21.29
CA ARG A 79 2.25 0.97 20.28
C ARG A 79 1.53 2.14 19.62
N LEU A 80 0.31 1.93 19.12
CA LEU A 80 -0.51 2.98 18.50
C LEU A 80 -0.83 4.15 19.45
N SER A 81 -0.93 3.90 20.77
CA SER A 81 -1.16 4.96 21.75
C SER A 81 0.07 5.83 22.05
N THR A 82 1.27 5.39 21.66
CA THR A 82 2.54 6.05 22.02
C THR A 82 3.37 6.47 20.80
N SER A 83 3.04 5.96 19.61
CA SER A 83 3.76 6.22 18.37
C SER A 83 2.77 6.36 17.22
N SER A 84 3.10 7.25 16.29
CA SER A 84 2.43 7.37 15.00
C SER A 84 2.95 6.37 13.97
N LEU A 85 4.01 5.61 14.29
CA LEU A 85 4.56 4.62 13.38
C LEU A 85 3.72 3.33 13.42
N LEU A 86 3.35 2.85 12.23
CA LEU A 86 2.62 1.60 12.03
C LEU A 86 3.58 0.41 11.82
N ASP A 87 4.88 0.60 11.98
CA ASP A 87 5.86 -0.47 11.89
C ASP A 87 5.80 -1.36 13.12
N GLY A 88 5.88 -2.68 12.89
CA GLY A 88 5.86 -3.66 13.96
C GLY A 88 4.50 -3.87 14.64
N ILE A 89 3.41 -3.31 14.10
CA ILE A 89 2.05 -3.82 14.36
C ILE A 89 1.65 -4.86 13.31
N ASP A 90 0.63 -5.66 13.63
CA ASP A 90 0.04 -6.63 12.72
C ASP A 90 -0.34 -6.00 11.35
N PRO A 91 0.03 -6.62 10.20
CA PRO A 91 -0.23 -6.05 8.88
C PRO A 91 -1.71 -5.83 8.55
N ARG A 92 -2.61 -6.70 9.05
CA ARG A 92 -4.05 -6.53 8.84
C ARG A 92 -4.57 -5.36 9.66
N ARG A 93 -4.13 -5.23 10.92
CA ARG A 93 -4.47 -4.07 11.78
C ARG A 93 -3.94 -2.75 11.21
N ARG A 94 -2.71 -2.74 10.68
CA ARG A 94 -2.13 -1.59 9.95
C ARG A 94 -3.07 -1.11 8.86
N LYS A 95 -3.48 -2.01 7.95
CA LYS A 95 -4.38 -1.67 6.85
C LYS A 95 -5.70 -1.08 7.34
N VAL A 96 -6.26 -1.59 8.44
CA VAL A 96 -7.49 -1.04 9.01
C VAL A 96 -7.28 0.38 9.54
N VAL A 97 -6.21 0.63 10.30
CA VAL A 97 -5.89 1.98 10.81
C VAL A 97 -5.65 2.98 9.68
N GLU A 98 -4.95 2.56 8.61
CA GLU A 98 -4.76 3.37 7.40
C GLU A 98 -6.09 3.70 6.71
N ARG A 99 -7.00 2.72 6.59
CA ARG A 99 -8.36 2.94 6.04
C ARG A 99 -9.13 3.95 6.89
N TRP A 100 -9.13 3.80 8.22
CA TRP A 100 -9.79 4.72 9.13
C TRP A 100 -9.24 6.13 9.06
N GLN A 101 -7.91 6.28 9.02
CA GLN A 101 -7.29 7.59 8.86
C GLN A 101 -7.64 8.23 7.52
N LYS A 102 -7.60 7.46 6.42
CA LYS A 102 -8.02 7.95 5.09
C LYS A 102 -9.48 8.39 5.09
N MET A 103 -10.35 7.64 5.74
CA MET A 103 -11.78 7.95 5.87
C MET A 103 -11.99 9.25 6.66
N ALA A 104 -11.32 9.39 7.81
CA ALA A 104 -11.39 10.58 8.65
C ALA A 104 -10.81 11.84 7.96
N ARG A 105 -9.76 11.70 7.15
CA ARG A 105 -9.22 12.80 6.33
C ARG A 105 -10.18 13.22 5.21
N SER A 106 -10.95 12.27 4.66
CA SER A 106 -11.95 12.56 3.64
C SER A 106 -13.21 13.24 4.21
N HIS A 107 -13.53 12.95 5.47
CA HIS A 107 -14.69 13.47 6.20
C HIS A 107 -14.22 14.07 7.52
N CYS A 108 -13.87 15.36 7.53
CA CYS A 108 -13.21 16.01 8.67
C CYS A 108 -14.00 16.03 10.00
N ARG A 109 -15.26 15.59 10.00
CA ARG A 109 -16.11 15.38 11.19
C ARG A 109 -16.32 13.90 11.54
N LEU A 110 -15.44 13.03 11.05
CA LEU A 110 -15.43 11.60 11.33
C LEU A 110 -14.19 11.25 12.17
N TRP A 111 -14.38 10.44 13.20
CA TRP A 111 -13.27 9.87 13.98
C TRP A 111 -13.65 8.52 14.59
N ILE A 112 -12.63 7.70 14.85
CA ILE A 112 -12.75 6.40 15.50
C ILE A 112 -12.12 6.51 16.88
N THR A 113 -12.76 5.93 17.89
CA THR A 113 -12.22 5.79 19.24
C THR A 113 -12.11 4.31 19.61
N ILE A 114 -10.96 3.93 20.16
CA ILE A 114 -10.68 2.57 20.64
C ILE A 114 -10.35 2.68 22.13
N ALA A 115 -11.16 2.03 22.97
CA ALA A 115 -11.03 2.05 24.41
C ALA A 115 -10.93 0.63 24.97
N THR A 116 -9.98 0.42 25.88
CA THR A 116 -9.81 -0.82 26.63
C THR A 116 -9.07 -0.52 27.93
N PRO A 117 -9.29 -1.27 29.03
CA PRO A 117 -8.55 -1.08 30.28
C PRO A 117 -7.03 -1.18 30.15
N ALA A 118 -6.51 -1.81 29.07
CA ALA A 118 -5.07 -1.88 28.78
C ALA A 118 -4.44 -0.53 28.38
N LEU A 119 -5.25 0.49 28.07
CA LEU A 119 -4.80 1.81 27.64
C LEU A 119 -5.09 2.86 28.72
N ALA A 120 -4.13 3.76 28.95
CA ALA A 120 -4.29 4.87 29.90
C ALA A 120 -5.32 5.90 29.41
N GLN A 121 -5.44 6.08 28.10
CA GLN A 121 -6.42 6.94 27.44
C GLN A 121 -6.94 6.23 26.18
N PRO A 122 -8.19 6.51 25.75
CA PRO A 122 -8.69 5.98 24.49
C PRO A 122 -7.82 6.41 23.31
N LEU A 123 -7.49 5.46 22.44
CA LEU A 123 -6.83 5.73 21.17
C LEU A 123 -7.83 6.37 20.22
N VAL A 124 -7.45 7.47 19.57
CA VAL A 124 -8.30 8.18 18.61
C VAL A 124 -7.64 8.13 17.24
N VAL A 125 -8.42 7.87 16.19
CA VAL A 125 -8.02 7.99 14.78
C VAL A 125 -8.93 9.05 14.15
N SER A 126 -8.35 10.16 13.68
CA SER A 126 -9.11 11.31 13.17
C SER A 126 -8.39 12.00 12.02
N ALA A 127 -8.97 13.06 11.46
CA ALA A 127 -8.30 13.87 10.44
C ALA A 127 -6.96 14.48 10.94
N ALA A 128 -6.79 14.65 12.25
CA ALA A 128 -5.60 15.22 12.87
C ALA A 128 -4.51 14.17 13.19
N THR A 129 -4.82 12.88 13.12
CA THR A 129 -3.81 11.83 13.36
C THR A 129 -2.91 11.65 12.14
N ASP A 130 -1.68 11.20 12.42
CA ASP A 130 -0.65 10.99 11.39
C ASP A 130 0.03 9.63 11.50
N PHE A 131 -0.79 8.57 11.54
CA PHE A 131 -0.29 7.21 11.46
C PHE A 131 0.37 6.94 10.10
N ARG A 132 1.61 6.48 10.10
CA ARG A 132 2.43 6.23 8.90
C ARG A 132 3.31 5.01 9.09
N ALA A 133 3.57 4.26 8.03
CA ALA A 133 4.65 3.28 8.05
C ALA A 133 5.97 3.98 7.69
N ASP A 134 7.05 3.64 8.40
CA ASP A 134 8.40 4.20 8.24
C ASP A 134 8.97 3.92 6.84
N ASP A 135 8.53 2.82 6.23
CA ASP A 135 8.85 2.45 4.85
C ASP A 135 7.96 3.12 3.80
N ALA A 136 6.82 3.71 4.17
CA ALA A 136 5.83 4.23 3.24
C ALA A 136 6.15 5.62 2.66
N ASP A 137 7.22 6.28 3.10
CA ASP A 137 7.60 7.62 2.60
C ASP A 137 8.78 7.61 1.61
N GLN A 138 9.37 6.45 1.31
CA GLN A 138 10.53 6.35 0.41
C GLN A 138 10.15 6.08 -1.04
N TRP A 139 9.32 6.96 -1.60
CA TRP A 139 8.92 6.92 -3.00
C TRP A 139 9.90 7.71 -3.87
N VAL A 140 10.40 7.05 -4.92
CA VAL A 140 11.24 7.70 -5.93
C VAL A 140 10.60 7.57 -7.29
N ARG A 141 10.65 8.64 -8.09
CA ARG A 141 10.20 8.59 -9.48
C ARG A 141 11.17 7.76 -10.29
N VAL A 142 10.66 6.75 -10.97
CA VAL A 142 11.44 5.84 -11.82
C VAL A 142 10.83 5.72 -13.20
N GLU A 143 11.68 5.41 -14.16
CA GLU A 143 11.29 4.86 -15.44
C GLU A 143 11.78 3.41 -15.50
N ARG A 144 10.91 2.45 -15.84
CA ARG A 144 11.26 1.02 -15.86
C ARG A 144 10.67 0.29 -17.05
N TYR A 145 11.35 -0.78 -17.44
CA TYR A 145 10.89 -1.75 -18.42
C TYR A 145 10.43 -2.99 -17.65
N LEU A 146 9.13 -3.31 -17.77
CA LEU A 146 8.51 -4.43 -17.08
C LEU A 146 8.00 -5.43 -18.11
N GLN A 147 8.39 -6.69 -17.93
CA GLN A 147 7.88 -7.79 -18.75
C GLN A 147 6.65 -8.39 -18.07
N GLY A 148 5.55 -8.49 -18.80
CA GLY A 148 4.33 -9.12 -18.29
C GLY A 148 3.31 -9.40 -19.39
N GLU A 149 2.31 -10.20 -19.06
CA GLU A 149 1.19 -10.52 -19.96
C GLU A 149 0.15 -9.40 -19.93
N VAL A 150 -0.18 -8.82 -21.08
CA VAL A 150 -1.24 -7.81 -21.16
C VAL A 150 -2.60 -8.50 -21.20
N VAL A 151 -3.38 -8.38 -20.12
CA VAL A 151 -4.68 -9.08 -20.00
C VAL A 151 -5.89 -8.17 -20.32
N GLU A 152 -5.69 -6.86 -20.24
CA GLU A 152 -6.69 -5.84 -20.59
C GLU A 152 -5.97 -4.60 -21.14
N MET A 153 -6.60 -3.91 -22.09
CA MET A 153 -6.08 -2.68 -22.67
C MET A 153 -7.20 -1.80 -23.20
N GLY A 154 -7.13 -0.51 -22.93
CA GLY A 154 -8.06 0.51 -23.44
C GLY A 154 -8.92 1.11 -22.33
N GLY A 155 -10.14 1.50 -22.69
CA GLY A 155 -11.10 2.08 -21.75
C GLY A 155 -11.74 3.37 -22.25
N THR A 156 -12.99 3.60 -21.84
CA THR A 156 -13.79 4.76 -22.28
C THR A 156 -13.56 6.00 -21.42
N ARG A 157 -13.55 5.81 -20.08
CA ARG A 157 -13.33 6.88 -19.07
C ARG A 157 -11.86 7.05 -18.71
N THR A 158 -11.22 5.95 -18.32
CA THR A 158 -9.79 5.89 -18.01
C THR A 158 -9.18 4.92 -19.00
N VAL A 159 -8.10 5.35 -19.66
CA VAL A 159 -7.39 4.54 -20.65
C VAL A 159 -6.22 3.91 -19.92
N ASN A 160 -6.17 2.58 -19.85
CA ASN A 160 -5.15 1.88 -19.10
C ASN A 160 -4.79 0.53 -19.75
N ALA A 161 -3.74 -0.11 -19.24
CA ALA A 161 -3.40 -1.49 -19.53
C ALA A 161 -3.28 -2.25 -18.21
N HIS A 162 -3.83 -3.47 -18.16
CA HIS A 162 -3.64 -4.40 -17.05
C HIS A 162 -2.58 -5.40 -17.46
N ILE A 163 -1.45 -5.38 -16.75
CA ILE A 163 -0.27 -6.19 -17.06
C ILE A 163 -0.05 -7.17 -15.91
N ARG A 164 -0.26 -8.45 -16.16
CA ARG A 164 0.05 -9.52 -15.22
C ARG A 164 1.55 -9.77 -15.21
N LEU A 165 2.17 -9.53 -14.06
CA LEU A 165 3.59 -9.75 -13.82
C LEU A 165 3.89 -11.23 -13.52
N PRO A 166 5.15 -11.68 -13.64
CA PRO A 166 5.54 -13.07 -13.38
C PRO A 166 5.25 -13.56 -11.95
N ASP A 167 5.15 -12.64 -10.99
CA ASP A 167 4.80 -12.94 -9.59
C ASP A 167 3.28 -13.10 -9.35
N GLY A 168 2.47 -13.03 -10.42
CA GLY A 168 1.02 -13.17 -10.38
C GLY A 168 0.26 -11.88 -10.07
N ARG A 169 0.95 -10.79 -9.68
CA ARG A 169 0.30 -9.50 -9.45
C ARG A 169 -0.10 -8.86 -10.78
N THR A 170 -1.17 -8.07 -10.76
CA THR A 170 -1.59 -7.28 -11.92
C THR A 170 -1.27 -5.81 -11.68
N LEU A 171 -0.43 -5.25 -12.54
CA LEU A 171 -0.10 -3.84 -12.57
C LEU A 171 -1.12 -3.11 -13.47
N ILE A 172 -1.80 -2.11 -12.93
CA ILE A 172 -2.69 -1.24 -13.71
C ILE A 172 -1.88 0.01 -14.07
N ALA A 173 -1.60 0.19 -15.35
CA ALA A 173 -0.85 1.33 -15.87
C ALA A 173 -1.79 2.23 -16.67
N GLU A 174 -1.99 3.47 -16.22
CA GLU A 174 -2.72 4.48 -16.98
C GLU A 174 -1.95 4.85 -18.25
N SER A 175 -2.64 5.24 -19.31
CA SER A 175 -2.00 5.65 -20.56
C SER A 175 -2.86 6.63 -21.33
N SER A 176 -2.34 7.10 -22.45
CA SER A 176 -3.11 7.92 -23.39
C SER A 176 -3.67 7.08 -24.52
N ARG A 177 -4.77 7.54 -25.14
CA ARG A 177 -5.31 6.91 -26.36
C ARG A 177 -4.29 6.87 -27.50
N GLU A 178 -3.34 7.82 -27.52
CA GLU A 178 -2.34 7.90 -28.58
C GLU A 178 -1.32 6.78 -28.49
N VAL A 179 -0.88 6.41 -27.28
CA VAL A 179 0.02 5.25 -27.06
C VAL A 179 -0.60 4.00 -27.69
N PHE A 180 -1.86 3.69 -27.38
CA PHE A 180 -2.53 2.52 -27.95
C PHE A 180 -2.88 2.65 -29.44
N ARG A 181 -3.12 3.86 -29.96
CA ARG A 181 -3.39 4.08 -31.40
C ARG A 181 -2.13 3.93 -32.25
N SER A 182 -1.00 4.36 -31.70
CA SER A 182 0.31 4.31 -32.35
C SER A 182 0.88 2.89 -32.38
N ASP A 183 0.63 2.08 -31.35
CA ASP A 183 1.01 0.66 -31.33
C ASP A 183 0.21 -0.12 -32.38
N LYS A 184 0.92 -0.67 -33.38
CA LYS A 184 0.32 -1.45 -34.47
C LYS A 184 0.29 -2.94 -34.16
N VAL A 185 0.87 -3.37 -33.04
CA VAL A 185 0.95 -4.76 -32.64
C VAL A 185 -0.19 -5.09 -31.67
N ASN A 186 -0.92 -6.18 -31.94
CA ASN A 186 -1.89 -6.68 -30.96
C ASN A 186 -1.14 -7.31 -29.77
N ARG A 187 -1.20 -6.63 -28.61
CA ARG A 187 -0.58 -7.04 -27.34
C ARG A 187 -1.49 -7.88 -26.44
N LEU A 188 -2.79 -7.89 -26.67
CA LEU A 188 -3.75 -8.52 -25.77
C LEU A 188 -3.50 -10.04 -25.67
N TYR A 189 -3.44 -10.54 -24.44
CA TYR A 189 -3.09 -11.91 -24.05
C TYR A 189 -1.70 -12.35 -24.50
N LYS A 190 -0.75 -11.42 -24.58
CA LYS A 190 0.65 -11.70 -24.93
C LYS A 190 1.59 -11.05 -23.93
N VAL A 191 2.76 -11.67 -23.78
CA VAL A 191 3.88 -11.08 -23.04
C VAL A 191 4.42 -9.90 -23.84
N ALA A 192 4.53 -8.74 -23.18
CA ALA A 192 5.09 -7.53 -23.75
C ALA A 192 6.07 -6.88 -22.76
N MET A 193 6.99 -6.08 -23.30
CA MET A 193 7.86 -5.21 -22.50
C MET A 193 7.20 -3.84 -22.38
N ALA A 194 6.64 -3.53 -21.22
CA ALA A 194 6.02 -2.25 -20.94
C ALA A 194 7.07 -1.27 -20.40
N ARG A 195 7.27 -0.15 -21.10
CA ARG A 195 8.02 0.98 -20.60
C ARG A 195 7.10 1.89 -19.82
N ILE A 196 7.34 2.04 -18.53
CA ILE A 196 6.49 2.80 -17.61
C ILE A 196 7.27 3.92 -16.93
N VAL A 197 6.55 4.95 -16.51
CA VAL A 197 6.98 5.85 -15.43
C VAL A 197 6.07 5.65 -14.24
N ALA A 198 6.63 5.63 -13.05
CA ALA A 198 5.90 5.42 -11.82
C ALA A 198 6.66 6.02 -10.64
N GLU A 199 5.99 6.09 -9.50
CA GLU A 199 6.69 6.17 -8.22
C GLU A 199 6.92 4.76 -7.71
N TYR A 200 8.16 4.47 -7.31
CA TYR A 200 8.57 3.18 -6.79
C TYR A 200 9.00 3.33 -5.34
N ASN A 201 8.45 2.51 -4.47
CA ASN A 201 8.90 2.45 -3.09
C ASN A 201 10.14 1.54 -3.02
N VAL A 202 11.27 2.09 -2.58
CA VAL A 202 12.54 1.36 -2.56
C VAL A 202 12.58 0.23 -1.52
N VAL A 203 11.72 0.29 -0.51
CA VAL A 203 11.63 -0.70 0.57
C VAL A 203 10.60 -1.78 0.23
N THR A 204 9.34 -1.38 0.00
CA THR A 204 8.23 -2.33 -0.25
C THR A 204 8.26 -2.93 -1.66
N ARG A 205 9.00 -2.31 -2.58
CA ARG A 205 9.08 -2.66 -4.00
C ARG A 205 7.75 -2.55 -4.74
N GLU A 206 6.86 -1.70 -4.24
CA GLU A 206 5.57 -1.40 -4.87
C GLU A 206 5.66 -0.22 -5.82
N TYR A 207 4.70 -0.14 -6.75
CA TYR A 207 4.53 0.95 -7.68
C TYR A 207 3.23 1.71 -7.40
N ARG A 208 3.26 3.04 -7.55
CA ARG A 208 2.06 3.89 -7.62
C ARG A 208 2.19 4.92 -8.74
N ASP A 209 1.08 5.57 -9.08
CA ASP A 209 0.99 6.58 -10.16
C ASP A 209 1.60 6.09 -11.49
N VAL A 210 1.29 4.85 -11.83
CA VAL A 210 1.89 4.12 -12.94
C VAL A 210 1.31 4.60 -14.26
N HIS A 211 2.17 5.11 -15.12
CA HIS A 211 1.84 5.52 -16.48
C HIS A 211 2.63 4.71 -17.49
N LEU A 212 1.94 4.07 -18.42
CA LEU A 212 2.52 3.39 -19.57
C LEU A 212 2.91 4.42 -20.64
N LEU A 213 4.19 4.44 -20.98
CA LEU A 213 4.74 5.24 -22.07
C LEU A 213 4.66 4.52 -23.42
N ALA A 214 5.05 3.24 -23.45
CA ALA A 214 5.06 2.44 -24.67
C ALA A 214 5.14 0.93 -24.37
N PHE A 215 4.76 0.12 -25.35
CA PHE A 215 5.21 -1.26 -25.43
C PHE A 215 6.40 -1.34 -26.38
N GLU A 216 7.53 -1.82 -25.86
CA GLU A 216 8.79 -1.88 -26.59
C GLU A 216 8.94 -3.26 -27.22
N GLU A 217 9.53 -3.31 -28.41
CA GLU A 217 9.90 -4.58 -29.03
C GLU A 217 11.14 -5.14 -28.33
N HIS A 218 10.96 -6.25 -27.62
CA HIS A 218 12.07 -6.96 -27.04
C HIS A 218 12.68 -7.88 -28.11
N HIS A 219 13.72 -7.39 -28.78
CA HIS A 219 14.55 -8.24 -29.63
C HIS A 219 15.44 -9.12 -28.74
N ASN A 220 15.05 -10.39 -28.58
CA ASN A 220 15.82 -11.41 -27.85
C ASN A 220 17.13 -11.85 -28.55
N VAL A 221 17.54 -11.19 -29.64
CA VAL A 221 18.75 -11.55 -30.38
C VAL A 221 19.89 -10.64 -29.91
N LEU A 222 20.76 -11.19 -29.08
CA LEU A 222 22.02 -10.54 -28.72
C LEU A 222 22.94 -10.52 -29.95
N ASP A 223 23.23 -9.35 -30.48
CA ASP A 223 24.31 -9.20 -31.46
C ASP A 223 25.66 -9.32 -30.72
N GLU A 224 26.18 -10.54 -30.67
CA GLU A 224 27.47 -10.85 -30.04
C GLU A 224 28.62 -10.04 -30.64
N ALA A 225 28.58 -9.75 -31.94
CA ALA A 225 29.63 -8.97 -32.60
C ALA A 225 29.60 -7.51 -32.13
N SER A 226 28.41 -6.92 -32.00
CA SER A 226 28.26 -5.57 -31.44
C SER A 226 28.63 -5.51 -29.97
N LEU A 227 28.27 -6.52 -29.17
CA LEU A 227 28.66 -6.60 -27.76
C LEU A 227 30.19 -6.71 -27.61
N ALA A 228 30.84 -7.54 -28.43
CA ALA A 228 32.30 -7.68 -28.45
C ALA A 228 32.98 -6.35 -28.77
N ARG A 229 32.49 -5.61 -29.78
CA ARG A 229 33.00 -4.27 -30.13
C ARG A 229 32.83 -3.27 -29.00
N LEU A 230 31.69 -3.27 -28.31
CA LEU A 230 31.46 -2.38 -27.16
C LEU A 230 32.40 -2.74 -25.99
N THR A 231 32.58 -4.02 -25.72
CA THR A 231 33.50 -4.53 -24.69
C THR A 231 34.94 -4.11 -24.99
N GLU A 232 35.40 -4.28 -26.23
CA GLU A 232 36.75 -3.89 -26.64
C GLU A 232 36.96 -2.36 -26.53
N ARG A 233 35.96 -1.56 -26.93
CA ARG A 233 35.99 -0.10 -26.77
C ARG A 233 36.06 0.30 -25.29
N GLY A 234 35.28 -0.36 -24.44
CA GLY A 234 35.32 -0.17 -22.99
C GLY A 234 36.69 -0.49 -22.41
N ALA A 235 37.24 -1.66 -22.74
CA ALA A 235 38.58 -2.07 -22.30
C ALA A 235 39.67 -1.07 -22.75
N LYS A 236 39.61 -0.56 -23.98
CA LYS A 236 40.54 0.48 -24.46
C LYS A 236 40.38 1.80 -23.71
N ALA A 237 39.15 2.23 -23.43
CA ALA A 237 38.88 3.47 -22.71
C ALA A 237 39.31 3.40 -21.23
N TRP A 238 39.31 2.21 -20.63
CA TRP A 238 39.66 1.99 -19.23
C TRP A 238 41.07 1.42 -19.03
N LYS A 239 41.88 1.28 -20.11
CA LYS A 239 43.20 0.63 -20.06
C LYS A 239 44.16 1.27 -19.05
N ASP A 240 44.04 2.57 -18.82
CA ASP A 240 44.90 3.36 -17.94
C ASP A 240 44.29 3.54 -16.53
N ILE A 241 43.13 2.93 -16.26
CA ILE A 241 42.46 2.95 -14.96
C ILE A 241 42.76 1.63 -14.23
N PRO A 242 43.66 1.63 -13.23
CA PRO A 242 44.10 0.40 -12.56
C PRO A 242 43.02 -0.24 -11.67
N SER A 243 42.03 0.54 -11.22
CA SER A 243 40.91 0.06 -10.40
C SER A 243 39.66 0.88 -10.68
N ALA A 244 38.65 0.22 -11.24
CA ALA A 244 37.38 0.88 -11.57
C ALA A 244 36.65 1.38 -10.32
N SER A 245 36.66 0.60 -9.25
CA SER A 245 36.09 0.96 -7.95
C SER A 245 36.77 2.19 -7.36
N SER A 246 38.11 2.22 -7.34
CA SER A 246 38.85 3.37 -6.80
C SER A 246 38.62 4.65 -7.59
N TRP A 247 38.44 4.55 -8.92
CA TRP A 247 38.10 5.69 -9.77
C TRP A 247 36.68 6.23 -9.47
N VAL A 248 35.70 5.34 -9.30
CA VAL A 248 34.32 5.73 -8.94
C VAL A 248 34.26 6.35 -7.54
N ASP A 249 34.97 5.78 -6.56
CA ASP A 249 35.04 6.31 -5.19
C ASP A 249 35.64 7.73 -5.16
N GLY A 250 36.68 7.96 -5.97
CA GLY A 250 37.27 9.28 -6.16
C GLY A 250 36.31 10.30 -6.79
N MET A 251 35.44 9.88 -7.72
CA MET A 251 34.42 10.76 -8.30
C MET A 251 33.25 11.04 -7.35
N ARG A 252 32.91 10.10 -6.46
CA ARG A 252 31.83 10.26 -5.47
C ARG A 252 32.22 11.11 -4.27
N GLY A 253 33.46 11.62 -4.23
CA GLY A 253 33.93 12.52 -3.18
C GLY A 253 34.27 11.83 -1.86
N ASN A 254 34.26 10.49 -1.82
CA ASN A 254 34.78 9.74 -0.67
C ASN A 254 36.32 9.72 -0.75
N LYS A 255 36.94 10.85 -0.46
CA LYS A 255 38.31 10.84 0.05
C LYS A 255 38.22 10.48 1.53
N ALA A 256 38.78 9.32 1.89
CA ALA A 256 39.15 9.02 3.27
C ALA A 256 40.15 10.07 3.78
#